data_AF-A0A949CH28-F1
#
_entry.id   AF-A0A949CH28-F1
#
_cell.length_a   1.000
_cell.length_b   1.000
_cell.length_c   1.000
_cell.angle_alpha   90.00
_cell.angle_beta   90.00
_cell.angle_gamma   90.00
#
_symmetry.space_group_name_H-M   'P 1'
#
loop_
_entity.id
_entity.type
_entity.pdbx_description
1 polymer ?
#
loop_
_entity_poly.entity_id
_entity_poly.type
_entity_poly.pdbx_seq_one_letter_code
_entity_poly.pdbx_strand_id
1 'polypeptide(L)' 'MSELISFFLILTVILIAIRFFIAQNSYEKIISFYFIFTNLILLILINSVTNFDAILDVIILLFLLKLMAVLFLLFNRKKI' A
#
# COMPACT_ATOMS: atom_id res chain seq x y z
N MET A 1 -18.76 9.11 8.20
CA MET A 1 -18.31 9.20 6.79
C MET A 1 -16.89 8.64 6.60
N SER A 2 -15.88 9.08 7.38
CA SER A 2 -14.52 8.50 7.27
C SER A 2 -14.46 7.01 7.58
N GLU A 3 -15.30 6.52 8.49
CA GLU A 3 -15.41 5.08 8.83
C GLU A 3 -15.86 4.23 7.62
N LEU A 4 -16.85 4.71 6.86
CA LEU A 4 -17.31 4.04 5.64
C LEU A 4 -16.21 4.03 4.57
N ILE A 5 -15.50 5.15 4.39
CA ILE A 5 -14.38 5.23 3.44
C ILE A 5 -13.27 4.27 3.85
N SER A 6 -12.95 4.20 5.14
CA SER A 6 -11.94 3.28 5.69
C SER A 6 -12.34 1.82 5.48
N PHE A 7 -13.62 1.49 5.67
CA PHE A 7 -14.14 0.15 5.38
C PHE A 7 -13.96 -0.24 3.90
N PHE A 8 -14.31 0.65 2.96
CA PHE A 8 -14.11 0.39 1.54
C PHE A 8 -12.63 0.23 1.18
N LEU A 9 -11.74 1.03 1.76
CA LEU A 9 -10.29 0.89 1.56
C LEU A 9 -9.75 -0.45 2.09
N ILE A 10 -10.25 -0.92 3.23
CA ILE A 10 -9.87 -2.24 3.75
C ILE A 10 -10.37 -3.34 2.82
N LEU A 11 -11.59 -3.22 2.30
CA LEU A 11 -12.15 -4.19 1.38
C LEU A 11 -11.37 -4.25 0.05
N THR A 12 -10.93 -3.10 -0.49
CA THR A 12 -10.07 -3.08 -1.68
C THR A 12 -8.70 -3.73 -1.41
N VAL A 13 -8.10 -3.48 -0.24
CA VAL A 13 -6.85 -4.14 0.17
C VAL A 13 -7.00 -5.66 0.21
N ILE A 14 -8.10 -6.17 0.77
CA ILE A 14 -8.37 -7.61 0.84
C ILE A 14 -8.51 -8.21 -0.57
N LEU A 15 -9.29 -7.57 -1.46
CA LEU A 15 -9.45 -8.04 -2.83
C LEU A 15 -8.13 -8.08 -3.61
N ILE A 16 -7.28 -7.05 -3.44
CA ILE A 16 -5.97 -6.98 -4.08
C ILE A 16 -5.01 -8.01 -3.47
N ALA A 17 -5.08 -8.25 -2.17
CA ALA A 17 -4.28 -9.28 -1.49
C ALA A 17 -4.61 -10.68 -2.01
N ILE A 18 -5.90 -11.01 -2.20
CA ILE A 18 -6.31 -12.27 -2.81
C ILE A 18 -5.72 -12.41 -4.22
N ARG A 19 -5.80 -11.35 -5.04
CA ARG A 19 -5.21 -11.33 -6.38
C ARG A 19 -3.69 -11.52 -6.34
N PHE A 20 -2.99 -10.92 -5.37
CA PHE A 20 -1.54 -11.07 -5.20
C PHE A 20 -1.12 -12.53 -5.02
N PHE A 21 -1.86 -13.31 -4.24
CA PHE A 21 -1.55 -14.73 -4.01
C PHE A 21 -1.80 -15.62 -5.25
N ILE A 22 -2.75 -15.25 -6.10
CA ILE A 22 -3.11 -16.02 -7.30
C ILE A 22 -2.18 -15.67 -8.49
N ALA A 23 -1.63 -14.45 -8.50
CA ALA A 23 -0.81 -13.95 -9.61
C ALA A 23 0.46 -14.77 -9.82
N GLN A 24 0.62 -15.33 -11.03
CA GLN A 24 1.84 -16.04 -11.44
C GLN A 24 2.92 -15.08 -11.96
N ASN A 25 2.50 -13.96 -12.55
CA ASN A 25 3.41 -12.99 -13.13
C ASN A 25 4.03 -12.10 -12.02
N SER A 26 5.36 -12.07 -11.95
CA SER A 26 6.08 -11.25 -10.96
C SER A 26 5.73 -9.75 -11.07
N TYR A 27 5.40 -9.23 -12.26
CA TYR A 27 4.96 -7.84 -12.39
C TYR A 27 3.60 -7.58 -11.76
N GLU A 28 2.65 -8.52 -11.87
CA GLU A 28 1.35 -8.39 -11.24
C GLU A 28 1.45 -8.41 -9.72
N LYS A 29 2.36 -9.25 -9.18
CA LYS A 29 2.68 -9.26 -7.75
C LYS A 29 3.23 -7.90 -7.29
N ILE A 30 4.17 -7.31 -8.04
CA ILE A 30 4.75 -6.00 -7.73
C ILE A 30 3.69 -4.89 -7.77
N ILE A 31 2.84 -4.88 -8.79
CA ILE A 31 1.75 -3.90 -8.92
C ILE A 31 0.74 -4.05 -7.77
N SER A 32 0.39 -5.29 -7.41
CA SER A 32 -0.55 -5.55 -6.32
C SER A 32 0.03 -5.11 -4.97
N PHE A 33 1.33 -5.37 -4.73
CA PHE A 33 2.05 -4.85 -3.56
C PHE A 33 2.05 -3.31 -3.52
N TYR A 34 2.31 -2.66 -4.65
CA TYR A 34 2.26 -1.20 -4.77
C TYR A 34 0.89 -0.63 -4.38
N PHE A 35 -0.20 -1.25 -4.87
CA PHE A 35 -1.56 -0.81 -4.54
C PHE A 35 -1.93 -1.06 -3.08
N ILE A 36 -1.55 -2.20 -2.50
CA ILE A 36 -1.79 -2.51 -1.08
C ILE A 36 -1.13 -1.43 -0.20
N PHE A 37 0.16 -1.15 -0.42
CA PHE A 37 0.87 -0.12 0.35
C PHE A 37 0.27 1.27 0.18
N THR A 38 -0.18 1.62 -1.03
CA THR A 38 -0.80 2.91 -1.27
C THR A 38 -2.12 3.07 -0.50
N ASN A 39 -2.95 2.02 -0.49
CA ASN A 39 -4.21 2.04 0.27
C ASN A 39 -3.95 2.09 1.79
N LEU A 40 -2.91 1.43 2.30
CA LEU A 40 -2.52 1.53 3.71
C LEU A 40 -2.09 2.96 4.09
N ILE A 41 -1.29 3.62 3.24
CA ILE A 41 -0.89 5.01 3.47
C ILE A 41 -2.11 5.94 3.46
N LEU A 42 -3.05 5.75 2.52
CA LEU A 42 -4.31 6.51 2.48
C LEU A 42 -5.17 6.28 3.72
N LEU A 43 -5.25 5.04 4.19
CA LEU A 43 -5.99 4.68 5.41
C LEU A 43 -5.41 5.42 6.63
N ILE A 44 -4.09 5.45 6.77
CA ILE A 44 -3.41 6.19 7.83
C ILE A 44 -3.74 7.68 7.70
N LEU A 45 -3.62 8.25 6.51
CA LEU A 45 -3.89 9.67 6.27
C LEU A 45 -5.32 10.08 6.66
N ILE A 46 -6.32 9.28 6.27
CA ILE A 46 -7.73 9.55 6.57
C ILE A 46 -8.02 9.45 8.08
N ASN A 47 -7.42 8.49 8.77
CA ASN A 47 -7.62 8.32 10.22
C ASN A 47 -6.82 9.31 11.06
N SER A 48 -5.88 10.03 10.45
CA SER A 48 -4.92 10.92 11.10
C SER A 48 -5.21 12.40 10.90
N VAL A 49 -6.35 12.74 10.29
CA VAL A 49 -6.71 14.12 9.90
C VAL A 49 -6.67 15.09 11.09
N THR A 50 -6.95 14.64 12.31
CA THR A 50 -6.93 15.48 13.52
C THR A 50 -5.54 15.83 14.03
N ASN A 51 -4.51 15.03 13.71
CA ASN A 51 -3.11 15.21 14.14
C ASN A 51 -2.15 15.19 12.93
N PHE A 52 -2.52 15.92 11.89
CA PHE A 52 -1.87 15.83 10.58
C PHE A 52 -0.35 16.14 10.62
N ASP A 53 0.05 17.18 11.36
CA ASP A 53 1.46 17.62 11.40
C ASP A 53 2.41 16.54 11.94
N ALA A 54 2.01 15.80 12.97
CA ALA A 54 2.83 14.74 13.55
C ALA A 54 2.91 13.49 12.66
N ILE A 55 1.95 13.31 11.76
CA ILE A 55 1.79 12.09 10.96
C ILE A 55 2.31 12.29 9.53
N LEU A 56 2.48 13.54 9.09
CA LEU A 56 3.07 13.89 7.81
C LEU A 56 4.46 13.25 7.63
N ASP A 57 5.33 13.36 8.63
CA ASP A 57 6.68 12.77 8.59
C ASP A 57 6.65 11.25 8.42
N VAL A 58 5.72 10.59 9.13
CA VAL A 58 5.49 9.15 9.02
C VAL A 58 5.02 8.79 7.61
N ILE A 59 4.09 9.56 7.04
CA ILE A 59 3.58 9.34 5.68
C ILE A 59 4.71 9.47 4.65
N ILE A 60 5.54 10.52 4.75
CA ILE A 60 6.69 10.73 3.86
C ILE A 60 7.65 9.53 3.95
N LEU A 61 7.95 9.08 5.17
CA LEU A 61 8.81 7.92 5.40
C LEU A 61 8.21 6.63 4.80
N LEU A 62 6.90 6.41 4.93
CA LEU A 62 6.20 5.29 4.32
C LEU A 62 6.24 5.34 2.78
N PHE A 63 6.15 6.53 2.16
CA PHE A 63 6.31 6.68 0.72
C PHE A 63 7.72 6.33 0.25
N LEU A 64 8.76 6.75 0.98
CA LEU A 64 10.14 6.42 0.67
C LEU A 64 10.39 4.91 0.80
N LEU A 65 9.91 4.29 1.87
CA LEU A 65 9.99 2.83 2.07
C LEU A 65 9.24 2.07 0.95
N LYS A 66 8.05 2.53 0.56
CA LYS A 66 7.29 1.95 -0.54
C LYS A 66 8.10 1.98 -1.84
N LEU A 67 8.71 3.12 -2.16
CA LEU A 67 9.50 3.29 -3.37
C LEU A 67 10.73 2.37 -3.36
N MET A 68 11.45 2.32 -2.23
CA MET A 68 12.61 1.43 -2.07
C MET A 68 12.22 -0.04 -2.21
N ALA A 69 11.12 -0.47 -1.59
CA ALA A 69 10.62 -1.83 -1.70
C ALA A 69 10.23 -2.19 -3.15
N VAL A 70 9.53 -1.30 -3.85
CA VAL A 70 9.13 -1.52 -5.24
C VAL A 70 10.36 -1.62 -6.16
N LEU A 71 11.34 -0.73 -6.01
CA LEU A 71 12.60 -0.81 -6.76
C LEU A 71 13.34 -2.11 -6.46
N PHE A 72 13.43 -2.50 -5.19
CA PHE A 72 14.06 -3.75 -4.78
C PHE A 72 13.39 -4.97 -5.45
N LEU A 73 12.05 -5.01 -5.46
CA LEU A 73 11.30 -6.11 -6.10
C LEU A 73 11.48 -6.09 -7.62
N LEU A 74 11.55 -4.91 -8.25
CA LEU A 74 11.82 -4.77 -9.69
C LEU A 74 13.24 -5.23 -10.07
N PHE A 75 14.25 -4.98 -9.24
CA PHE A 75 15.61 -5.45 -9.52
C PHE A 75 15.81 -6.93 -9.17
N ASN A 76 15.08 -7.47 -8.19
CA ASN A 76 15.19 -8.87 -7.74
C ASN A 76 14.10 -9.80 -8.30
N ARG A 77 13.47 -9.45 -9.43
CA ARG A 77 12.38 -10.21 -10.08
C ARG A 77 12.61 -11.73 -10.18
N LYS A 78 13.85 -12.20 -10.40
CA LYS A 78 14.16 -13.63 -10.56
C LYS A 78 13.97 -14.46 -9.28
N LYS A 79 13.80 -13.83 -8.11
CA LYS A 79 13.64 -14.51 -6.80
C LYS A 79 12.18 -14.53 -6.30
N ILE A 80 11.20 -14.04 -7.09
CA ILE A 80 9.79 -13.78 -6.69
C ILE A 80 8.80 -14.46 -7.63
#